data_AF-A0A7V8XG75-F1
#
_entry.id   AF-A0A7V8XG75-F1
#
_cell.length_a   1.000
_cell.length_b   1.000
_cell.length_c   1.000
_cell.angle_alpha   90.00
_cell.angle_beta   90.00
_cell.angle_gamma   90.00
#
_symmetry.space_group_name_H-M   'P 1'
#
loop_
_entity.id
_entity.type
_entity.pdbx_description
1 polymer ?
#
loop_
_entity_poly.entity_id
_entity_poly.type
_entity_poly.pdbx_seq_one_letter_code
_entity_poly.pdbx_strand_id
1 'polypeptide(L)'
;MSELDALRVREEVLQAMYWMRSEGLGETPSAAELARFLAVPAATLGPYLERFVDEGYLERAGEDFGLTELGIESGKRTFAEEFADLTRPGHGECDADCWCHDSPEEAARCLEERVQHAH
;
A
#
# COMPACT_ATOMS: atom_id res chain seq x y z
N MET A 1 -11.99 -7.97 18.10
CA MET A 1 -11.47 -7.09 17.04
C MET A 1 -12.66 -6.68 16.20
N SER A 2 -12.77 -5.41 15.80
CA SER A 2 -13.83 -5.01 14.88
C SER A 2 -13.47 -5.42 13.45
N GLU A 3 -14.48 -5.60 12.59
CA GLU A 3 -14.22 -5.90 11.17
C GLU A 3 -13.51 -4.74 10.46
N LEU A 4 -13.77 -3.50 10.87
CA LEU A 4 -13.08 -2.34 10.34
C LEU A 4 -11.58 -2.36 10.69
N ASP A 5 -11.23 -2.78 11.91
CA ASP A 5 -9.82 -2.94 12.29
C ASP A 5 -9.13 -4.01 11.45
N ALA A 6 -9.81 -5.12 11.18
CA ALA A 6 -9.25 -6.20 10.36
C ALA A 6 -9.00 -5.76 8.92
N LEU A 7 -9.91 -4.98 8.33
CA LEU A 7 -9.73 -4.41 7.00
C LEU A 7 -8.53 -3.47 6.95
N ARG A 8 -8.41 -2.54 7.90
CA ARG A 8 -7.28 -1.61 7.98
C ARG A 8 -5.95 -2.34 8.14
N VAL A 9 -5.87 -3.28 9.09
CA VAL A 9 -4.65 -4.05 9.33
C VAL A 9 -4.27 -4.89 8.13
N ARG A 10 -5.25 -5.45 7.39
CA ARG A 10 -4.98 -6.18 6.15
C ARG A 10 -4.31 -5.29 5.13
N GLU A 11 -4.86 -4.10 4.87
CA GLU A 11 -4.31 -3.17 3.90
C GLU A 11 -2.87 -2.76 4.26
N GLU A 12 -2.62 -2.42 5.53
CA GLU A 12 -1.28 -2.09 6.03
C GLU A 12 -0.28 -3.26 5.87
N VAL A 13 -0.70 -4.49 6.22
CA VAL A 13 0.16 -5.68 6.11
C VAL A 13 0.49 -6.00 4.65
N LEU A 14 -0.51 -6.02 3.77
CA LEU A 14 -0.30 -6.37 2.36
C LEU A 14 0.54 -5.31 1.64
N GLN A 15 0.30 -4.04 1.93
CA GLN A 15 1.12 -2.94 1.41
C GLN A 15 2.57 -3.06 1.88
N ALA A 16 2.79 -3.31 3.18
CA ALA A 16 4.13 -3.47 3.74
C ALA A 16 4.88 -4.67 3.14
N MET A 17 4.23 -5.83 3.03
CA MET A 17 4.81 -7.02 2.41
C MET A 17 5.14 -6.81 0.93
N TYR A 18 4.27 -6.11 0.19
CA TYR A 18 4.51 -5.76 -1.20
C TYR A 18 5.76 -4.88 -1.34
N TRP A 19 5.88 -3.87 -0.48
CA TRP A 19 7.04 -2.98 -0.45
C TRP A 19 8.34 -3.68 -0.02
N MET A 20 8.29 -4.51 1.02
CA MET A 20 9.44 -5.30 1.46
C MET A 20 9.96 -6.20 0.32
N ARG A 21 9.05 -6.79 -0.46
CA ARG A 21 9.41 -7.59 -1.63
C ARG A 21 10.04 -6.74 -2.74
N SER A 22 9.47 -5.57 -3.07
CA SER A 22 10.00 -4.72 -4.15
C SER A 22 11.40 -4.17 -3.84
N GLU A 23 11.69 -3.94 -2.56
CA GLU A 23 12.99 -3.46 -2.09
C GLU A 23 14.00 -4.60 -1.81
N GLY A 24 13.60 -5.87 -1.99
CA GLY A 24 14.46 -7.02 -1.69
C GLY A 24 14.77 -7.21 -0.21
N LEU A 25 13.91 -6.69 0.69
CA LEU A 25 14.05 -6.78 2.15
C LEU A 25 13.52 -8.09 2.73
N GLY A 26 12.77 -8.86 1.95
CA GLY A 26 12.30 -10.20 2.29
C GLY A 26 11.02 -10.59 1.55
N GLU A 27 10.97 -11.80 0.99
CA GLU A 27 9.78 -12.32 0.30
C GLU A 27 8.85 -13.09 1.24
N THR A 28 9.41 -13.72 2.28
CA THR A 28 8.68 -14.50 3.28
C THR A 28 9.06 -14.07 4.69
N PRO A 29 8.66 -12.87 5.16
CA PRO A 29 9.01 -12.40 6.49
C PRO A 29 8.27 -13.19 7.59
N SER A 30 8.96 -13.36 8.72
CA SER A 30 8.36 -13.85 9.96
C SER A 30 7.39 -12.82 10.56
N ALA A 31 6.49 -13.28 11.44
CA ALA A 31 5.60 -12.37 12.18
C ALA A 31 6.38 -11.30 12.98
N ALA A 32 7.56 -11.65 13.49
CA ALA A 32 8.41 -10.73 14.25
C ALA A 32 9.06 -9.66 13.36
N GLU A 33 9.47 -10.01 12.15
CA GLU A 33 10.00 -9.07 11.17
C GLU A 33 8.93 -8.12 10.68
N LEU A 34 7.74 -8.63 10.34
CA LEU A 34 6.60 -7.78 9.95
C LEU A 34 6.19 -6.83 11.06
N ALA A 35 6.11 -7.30 12.31
CA ALA A 35 5.79 -6.45 13.44
C ALA A 35 6.83 -5.34 13.65
N ARG A 36 8.12 -5.65 13.49
CA ARG A 36 9.20 -4.66 13.56
C ARG A 36 9.10 -3.65 12.42
N PHE A 37 8.81 -4.10 11.20
CA PHE A 37 8.66 -3.25 10.03
C PHE A 37 7.48 -2.28 10.16
N LEU A 38 6.34 -2.78 10.64
CA LEU A 38 5.12 -2.01 10.90
C LEU A 38 5.16 -1.19 12.20
N ALA A 39 6.24 -1.31 12.99
CA ALA A 39 6.37 -0.68 14.31
C ALA A 39 5.22 -1.01 15.29
N VAL A 40 4.72 -2.25 15.26
CA VAL A 40 3.64 -2.76 16.14
C VAL A 40 4.12 -3.92 17.03
N PRO A 41 3.43 -4.23 18.14
CA PRO A 41 3.74 -5.42 18.92
C PRO A 41 3.50 -6.73 18.14
N ALA A 42 4.46 -7.66 18.16
CA ALA A 42 4.31 -8.94 17.46
C ALA A 42 3.11 -9.76 17.94
N ALA A 43 2.81 -9.71 19.25
CA ALA A 43 1.66 -10.39 19.84
C ALA A 43 0.31 -9.90 19.30
N THR A 44 0.22 -8.66 18.81
CA THR A 44 -1.02 -8.12 18.22
C THR A 44 -1.19 -8.49 16.75
N LEU A 45 -0.09 -8.77 16.04
CA LEU A 45 -0.11 -9.01 14.60
C LEU A 45 -0.43 -10.48 14.24
N GLY A 46 0.06 -11.43 15.05
CA GLY A 46 -0.09 -12.88 14.78
C GLY A 46 -1.51 -13.32 14.43
N PRO A 47 -2.54 -13.00 15.24
CA PRO A 47 -3.92 -13.40 14.94
C PRO A 47 -4.47 -12.86 13.60
N TYR A 48 -4.00 -11.69 13.15
CA TYR A 48 -4.36 -11.14 11.85
C TYR A 48 -3.68 -11.89 10.71
N LEU A 49 -2.39 -12.25 10.87
CA LEU A 49 -1.66 -12.99 9.84
C LEU A 49 -2.31 -14.36 9.57
N GLU A 50 -2.71 -15.08 10.62
CA GLU A 50 -3.46 -16.34 10.45
C GLU A 50 -4.78 -16.12 9.71
N ARG A 51 -5.55 -15.09 10.11
CA ARG A 51 -6.80 -14.75 9.43
C ARG A 51 -6.58 -14.43 7.95
N PHE A 52 -5.50 -13.74 7.60
CA PHE A 52 -5.22 -13.39 6.20
C PHE A 52 -4.71 -14.59 5.38
N VAL A 53 -4.14 -15.60 6.02
CA VAL A 53 -3.92 -16.92 5.41
C VAL A 53 -5.24 -17.60 5.11
N ASP A 54 -6.17 -17.65 6.09
CA ASP A 54 -7.50 -18.24 5.91
C ASP A 54 -8.33 -17.53 4.82
N GLU A 55 -8.17 -16.21 4.69
CA GLU A 55 -8.82 -15.39 3.66
C GLU A 55 -8.13 -15.49 2.28
N GLY A 56 -6.97 -16.13 2.19
CA GLY A 56 -6.25 -16.37 0.92
C GLY A 56 -5.39 -15.20 0.43
N TYR A 57 -5.16 -14.17 1.24
CA TYR A 57 -4.23 -13.07 0.92
C TYR A 57 -2.77 -13.43 1.19
N LEU A 58 -2.55 -14.26 2.22
CA LEU A 58 -1.23 -14.77 2.59
C LEU A 58 -1.18 -16.28 2.42
N GLU A 59 0.02 -16.82 2.33
CA GLU A 59 0.29 -18.25 2.43
C GLU A 59 1.38 -18.53 3.47
N ARG A 60 1.35 -19.73 4.04
CA ARG A 60 2.38 -20.20 4.95
C ARG A 60 3.63 -20.65 4.18
N ALA A 61 4.77 -20.09 4.54
CA ALA A 61 6.09 -20.50 4.08
C ALA A 61 6.89 -21.08 5.27
N GLY A 62 6.47 -22.25 5.76
CA GLY A 62 6.98 -22.78 7.03
C GLY A 62 6.43 -22.00 8.22
N GLU A 63 7.30 -21.39 9.03
CA GLU A 63 6.89 -20.49 10.13
C GLU A 63 6.64 -19.05 9.65
N ASP A 64 6.98 -18.75 8.39
CA ASP A 64 6.90 -17.41 7.80
C ASP A 64 5.66 -17.25 6.90
N PHE A 65 5.49 -16.05 6.34
CA PHE A 65 4.32 -15.67 5.54
C PHE A 65 4.72 -15.12 4.17
N GLY A 66 4.12 -15.63 3.10
CA GLY A 66 4.27 -15.11 1.74
C GLY A 66 2.99 -14.45 1.22
N LEU A 67 3.11 -13.55 0.25
CA LEU A 67 1.96 -13.00 -0.46
C LEU A 67 1.47 -13.98 -1.52
N THR A 68 0.16 -14.25 -1.54
CA THR A 68 -0.48 -14.90 -2.70
C THR A 68 -0.64 -13.89 -3.84
N GLU A 69 -1.06 -14.34 -5.02
CA GLU A 69 -1.38 -13.43 -6.13
C GLU A 69 -2.44 -12.38 -5.74
N LEU A 70 -3.45 -12.78 -4.96
CA LEU A 70 -4.48 -11.88 -4.43
C LEU A 70 -3.88 -10.84 -3.45
N GLY A 71 -2.94 -11.28 -2.62
CA GLY A 71 -2.19 -10.42 -1.71
C GLY A 71 -1.34 -9.40 -2.45
N ILE A 72 -0.64 -9.83 -3.51
CA ILE A 72 0.20 -8.96 -4.35
C ILE A 72 -0.64 -7.86 -4.98
N GLU A 73 -1.75 -8.20 -5.65
CA GLU A 73 -2.59 -7.22 -6.33
C GLU A 73 -3.20 -6.22 -5.34
N SER A 74 -3.63 -6.70 -4.17
CA SER A 74 -4.17 -5.82 -3.12
C SER A 74 -3.12 -4.89 -2.55
N GLY A 75 -1.94 -5.41 -2.17
CA GLY A 75 -0.85 -4.61 -1.61
C GLY A 75 -0.32 -3.58 -2.61
N LYS A 76 -0.17 -3.96 -3.88
CA LYS A 76 0.21 -3.07 -4.98
C LYS A 76 -0.80 -1.94 -5.18
N ARG A 77 -2.10 -2.24 -5.17
CA ARG A 77 -3.15 -1.24 -5.37
C ARG A 77 -3.12 -0.19 -4.26
N THR A 78 -3.14 -0.62 -3.00
CA THR A 78 -3.10 0.31 -1.85
C THR A 78 -1.77 1.08 -1.81
N PHE A 79 -0.65 0.45 -2.19
CA PHE A 79 0.61 1.16 -2.37
C PHE A 79 0.51 2.27 -3.42
N ALA A 80 0.00 1.96 -4.60
CA ALA A 80 -0.15 2.95 -5.67
C ALA A 80 -1.11 4.09 -5.29
N GLU A 81 -2.20 3.79 -4.59
CA GLU A 81 -3.17 4.79 -4.12
C GLU A 81 -2.53 5.78 -3.12
N GLU A 82 -1.79 5.28 -2.12
CA GLU A 82 -1.16 6.12 -1.08
C GLU A 82 0.01 6.97 -1.63
N PHE A 83 0.72 6.47 -2.64
CA PHE A 83 1.88 7.15 -3.22
C PHE A 83 1.58 7.86 -4.54
N ALA A 84 0.32 7.83 -5.01
CA ALA A 84 -0.09 8.45 -6.27
C ALA A 84 0.33 9.91 -6.32
N ASP A 85 0.07 10.66 -5.24
CA ASP A 85 0.38 12.08 -5.14
C ASP A 85 1.90 12.38 -5.15
N LEU A 86 2.74 11.46 -4.68
CA LEU A 86 4.20 11.60 -4.69
C LEU A 86 4.82 11.34 -6.07
N THR A 87 4.13 10.57 -6.90
CA THR A 87 4.57 10.23 -8.27
C THR A 87 3.88 11.06 -9.35
N ARG A 88 2.94 11.94 -8.98
CA ARG A 88 2.31 12.85 -9.93
C ARG A 88 3.37 13.83 -10.45
N PRO A 89 3.43 14.05 -11.78
CA PRO A 89 4.25 15.11 -12.34
C PRO A 89 3.91 16.45 -11.67
N GLY A 90 4.95 17.19 -11.27
CA GLY A 90 4.76 18.56 -10.79
C GLY A 90 4.16 19.43 -11.90
N HIS A 91 3.54 20.57 -11.56
CA HIS A 91 2.87 21.43 -12.55
C HIS A 91 3.77 21.95 -13.69
N GLY A 92 5.09 21.91 -13.53
CA GLY A 92 6.08 22.23 -14.57
C GLY A 92 6.46 21.06 -15.48
N GLU A 93 5.99 19.85 -15.17
CA GLU A 93 6.26 18.59 -15.87
C GLU A 93 5.01 18.05 -16.57
N CYS A 94 4.01 18.92 -16.76
CA CYS A 94 2.78 18.59 -17.48
C CYS A 94 3.11 18.21 -18.94
N ASP A 95 2.85 16.96 -19.31
CA ASP A 95 2.91 16.45 -20.67
C ASP A 95 1.52 15.98 -21.15
N ALA A 96 1.48 15.34 -22.33
CA ALA A 96 0.24 14.89 -22.93
C ALA A 96 -0.51 13.82 -22.12
N ASP A 97 0.18 13.12 -21.21
CA ASP A 97 -0.36 12.06 -20.37
C ASP A 97 -0.57 12.54 -18.91
N CYS A 98 -0.51 13.86 -18.67
CA CYS A 98 -0.73 14.44 -17.36
C CYS A 98 -2.16 14.24 -16.87
N TRP A 99 -2.32 13.94 -15.57
CA TRP A 99 -3.59 13.73 -14.88
C TRP A 99 -4.62 14.86 -15.08
N CYS A 100 -4.18 16.09 -15.35
CA CYS A 100 -5.09 17.21 -15.62
C CYS A 100 -5.89 17.05 -16.93
N HIS A 101 -5.55 16.05 -17.75
CA HIS A 101 -6.26 15.68 -18.97
C HIS A 101 -7.31 14.58 -18.76
N ASP A 102 -7.35 13.94 -17.59
CA ASP A 102 -8.24 12.80 -17.31
C ASP A 102 -9.70 13.20 -17.19
N SER A 103 -9.99 14.39 -16.64
CA SER A 103 -11.35 14.93 -16.56
C SER A 103 -11.40 16.45 -16.41
N PRO A 104 -12.56 17.09 -16.65
CA PRO A 104 -12.76 18.50 -16.35
C PRO A 104 -12.55 18.86 -14.87
N GLU A 105 -12.90 17.98 -13.93
CA GLU A 105 -12.64 18.18 -12.50
C GLU A 105 -11.14 18.22 -12.21
N GLU A 106 -10.38 17.30 -12.81
CA GLU A 106 -8.93 17.23 -12.69
C GLU A 106 -8.24 18.45 -13.31
N ALA A 107 -8.73 18.92 -14.46
CA ALA A 107 -8.26 20.17 -15.07
C ALA A 107 -8.48 21.39 -14.15
N ALA A 108 -9.62 21.45 -13.45
CA ALA A 108 -9.93 22.53 -12.52
C ALA A 108 -9.02 22.50 -11.27
N ARG A 109 -8.78 21.31 -10.70
CA ARG A 109 -7.86 21.14 -9.55
C ARG A 109 -6.44 21.58 -9.90
N CYS A 110 -5.95 21.21 -11.08
CA CYS A 110 -4.63 21.66 -11.57
C CYS A 110 -4.53 23.18 -11.68
N LEU A 111 -5.60 23.86 -12.14
CA LEU A 111 -5.64 25.31 -12.21
C LEU A 111 -5.60 25.96 -10.82
N GLU A 112 -6.36 25.44 -9.85
CA GLU A 112 -6.38 25.96 -8.48
C GLU A 112 -5.01 25.88 -7.80
N GLU A 113 -4.32 24.74 -7.91
CA GLU A 113 -2.98 24.54 -7.34
C GLU A 113 -1.94 25.47 -7.99
N ARG A 114 -2.04 25.73 -9.30
CA ARG A 114 -1.17 26.69 -10.01
C ARG A 114 -1.37 28.13 -9.58
N VAL A 115 -2.58 28.53 -9.22
CA VAL A 115 -2.87 29.89 -8.73
C VAL A 115 -2.33 30.06 -7.30
N GLN A 116 -2.41 29.03 -6.46
CA GLN A 116 -1.92 29.08 -5.07
C GLN A 116 -0.40 29.19 -4.95
N HIS A 117 0.36 28.60 -5.88
CA HIS A 117 1.84 28.62 -5.90
C HIS A 117 2.47 29.79 -6.69
N ALA A 118 1.67 30.76 -7.15
CA ALA A 118 2.15 31.92 -7.92
C ALA A 118 2.64 33.10 -7.04
N HIS A 119 2.94 32.87 -5.76
CA HIS A 119 3.44 33.84 -4.79
C HIS A 119 4.85 33.51 -4.32
#